data_AF-A0A9P2G7A4-F1
#
_entry.id   AF-A0A9P2G7A4-F1
#
_cell.length_a   1.000
_cell.length_b   1.000
_cell.length_c   1.000
_cell.angle_alpha   90.00
_cell.angle_beta   90.00
_cell.angle_gamma   90.00
#
_symmetry.space_group_name_H-M   'P 1'
#
loop_
_entity.id
_entity.type
_entity.pdbx_description
1 polymer ?
#
loop_
_entity_poly.entity_id
_entity_poly.type
_entity_poly.pdbx_seq_one_letter_code
_entity_poly.pdbx_strand_id
1 'polypeptide(L)' 'MKFELDDVKIVNVLKAVKNEYSNARTYYKQHIKAEERVGVSNPYELKELYNKLLQQAKQQGEFNKLNFIN' A
#
# COMPACT_ATOMS: atom_id res chain seq x y z
N MET A 1 -11.13 -5.28 9.89
CA MET A 1 -10.00 -6.14 10.30
C MET A 1 -9.00 -5.27 11.05
N LYS A 2 -8.67 -5.61 12.30
CA LYS A 2 -7.68 -4.92 13.12
C LYS A 2 -6.41 -5.76 13.07
N PHE A 3 -5.31 -5.20 12.55
CA PHE A 3 -4.04 -5.90 12.50
C PHE A 3 -3.24 -5.56 13.77
N GLU A 4 -2.94 -6.57 14.58
CA GLU A 4 -1.96 -6.44 15.66
C GLU A 4 -0.60 -6.79 15.07
N LEU A 5 0.22 -5.76 14.79
CA LEU A 5 1.51 -5.91 14.14
C LEU A 5 2.54 -5.25 15.04
N ASP A 6 3.61 -5.97 15.38
CA ASP A 6 4.76 -5.34 16.05
C ASP A 6 5.37 -4.25 15.16
N ASP A 7 5.91 -3.21 15.78
CA ASP A 7 6.36 -1.97 15.12
C ASP A 7 7.33 -2.22 13.95
N VAL A 8 8.18 -3.24 14.02
CA VAL A 8 9.13 -3.59 12.95
C VAL A 8 8.40 -4.26 11.78
N LYS A 9 7.39 -5.09 12.06
CA LYS A 9 6.61 -5.79 11.03
C LYS A 9 5.74 -4.82 10.24
N ILE A 10 5.10 -3.86 10.90
CA ILE A 10 4.24 -2.88 10.20
C ILE A 10 5.05 -1.98 9.26
N VAL A 11 6.28 -1.58 9.63
CA VAL A 11 7.17 -0.85 8.71
C VAL A 11 7.49 -1.66 7.46
N ASN A 12 7.83 -2.94 7.63
CA ASN A 12 8.15 -3.82 6.50
C ASN A 12 6.94 -4.01 5.58
N VAL A 13 5.74 -4.16 6.15
CA VAL A 13 4.50 -4.26 5.38
C VAL A 13 4.21 -2.95 4.64
N LEU A 14 4.27 -1.79 5.32
CA LEU A 14 4.05 -0.49 4.68
C LEU A 14 5.03 -0.25 3.53
N LYS A 15 6.30 -0.62 3.70
CA LYS A 15 7.33 -0.54 2.66
C LYS A 15 7.01 -1.46 1.48
N ALA A 16 6.64 -2.71 1.74
CA ALA A 16 6.28 -3.68 0.71
C ALA A 16 5.07 -3.22 -0.10
N VAL A 17 3.99 -2.80 0.56
CA VAL A 17 2.77 -2.31 -0.11
C VAL A 17 3.05 -1.05 -0.93
N LYS A 18 3.86 -0.12 -0.42
CA LYS A 18 4.23 1.10 -1.17
C LYS A 18 5.07 0.81 -2.42
N ASN A 19 5.98 -0.16 -2.34
CA ASN A 19 6.78 -0.60 -3.48
C ASN A 19 5.87 -1.26 -4.53
N GLU A 20 5.01 -2.17 -4.10
CA GLU A 20 4.06 -2.85 -5.00
C GLU A 20 3.11 -1.84 -5.64
N TYR A 21 2.59 -0.86 -4.89
CA TYR A 21 1.81 0.25 -5.44
C TYR A 21 2.54 1.00 -6.55
N SER A 22 3.82 1.31 -6.34
CA SER A 22 4.62 2.05 -7.31
C SER A 22 4.87 1.24 -8.59
N ASN A 23 5.12 -0.06 -8.44
CA ASN A 23 5.28 -1.00 -9.56
C ASN A 23 3.98 -1.14 -10.34
N ALA A 24 2.89 -1.48 -9.65
CA ALA A 24 1.57 -1.63 -10.25
C ALA A 24 1.11 -0.36 -10.95
N ARG A 25 1.30 0.82 -10.33
CA ARG A 25 0.93 2.11 -10.94
C ARG A 25 1.71 2.37 -12.22
N THR A 26 2.98 2.00 -12.25
CA THR A 26 3.82 2.14 -13.46
C THR A 26 3.36 1.17 -14.54
N TYR A 27 3.09 -0.08 -14.17
CA TYR A 27 2.57 -1.10 -15.07
C TYR A 27 1.23 -0.68 -15.68
N TYR A 28 0.26 -0.24 -14.87
CA TYR A 28 -1.05 0.22 -15.34
C TYR A 28 -0.99 1.44 -16.27
N LYS A 29 0.05 2.28 -16.16
CA LYS A 29 0.28 3.40 -17.09
C LYS A 29 0.80 2.93 -18.45
N GLN A 30 1.59 1.87 -18.46
CA GLN A 30 2.19 1.32 -19.69
C GLN A 30 1.22 0.37 -20.42
N HIS A 31 0.34 -0.30 -19.67
CA HIS A 31 -0.62 -1.27 -20.16
C HIS A 31 -2.02 -0.73 -19.94
N ILE A 32 -2.68 -0.27 -21.00
CA ILE A 32 -4.00 0.38 -20.91
C ILE A 32 -5.15 -0.60 -20.96
N LYS A 33 -4.97 -1.77 -21.58
CA LYS A 33 -6.03 -2.76 -21.73
C LYS A 33 -6.15 -3.63 -20.48
N ALA A 34 -7.36 -4.11 -20.21
CA ALA A 34 -7.63 -4.90 -19.01
C ALA A 34 -6.93 -6.26 -19.06
N GLU A 35 -6.88 -6.89 -20.24
CA GLU A 35 -6.23 -8.19 -20.46
C GLU A 35 -4.71 -8.15 -20.19
N GLU A 36 -4.06 -7.01 -20.39
CA GLU A 36 -2.63 -6.83 -20.11
C GLU A 36 -2.34 -6.73 -18.61
N ARG A 37 -3.35 -6.35 -17.81
CA ARG A 37 -3.21 -6.13 -16.36
C ARG A 37 -3.56 -7.36 -15.52
N VAL A 38 -3.92 -8.47 -16.17
CA VAL A 38 -4.27 -9.72 -15.49
C VAL A 38 -3.08 -10.21 -14.67
N GLY A 39 -3.33 -10.54 -13.39
CA GLY A 39 -2.30 -10.99 -12.47
C GLY A 39 -1.47 -9.87 -11.84
N VAL A 40 -1.73 -8.61 -12.17
CA VAL A 40 -1.10 -7.45 -11.52
C VAL A 40 -2.04 -6.87 -10.48
N SER A 41 -1.50 -6.59 -9.29
CA SER A 41 -2.22 -5.95 -8.20
C SER A 41 -2.80 -4.61 -8.63
N ASN A 42 -4.05 -4.30 -8.27
CA ASN A 42 -4.67 -3.02 -8.61
C ASN A 42 -4.03 -1.87 -7.79
N PRO A 43 -3.46 -0.83 -8.43
CA PRO A 43 -2.87 0.31 -7.71
C PRO A 43 -3.83 1.00 -6.75
N TYR A 44 -5.13 1.06 -7.09
CA TYR A 44 -6.12 1.68 -6.23
C TYR A 44 -6.31 0.89 -4.92
N GLU A 45 -6.41 -0.44 -5.01
CA GLU A 45 -6.57 -1.30 -3.84
C GLU A 45 -5.32 -1.29 -2.95
N LEU A 46 -4.13 -1.24 -3.56
CA LEU A 46 -2.87 -1.12 -2.83
C LEU A 46 -2.74 0.23 -2.10
N LYS A 47 -3.17 1.33 -2.74
CA LYS A 47 -3.25 2.65 -2.11
C LYS A 47 -4.18 2.62 -0.90
N GLU A 48 -5.37 2.06 -1.06
CA GLU A 48 -6.34 1.90 0.02
C GLU A 48 -5.78 1.06 1.17
N LEU A 49 -5.11 -0.05 0.86
CA LEU A 49 -4.47 -0.91 1.85
C LEU A 49 -3.37 -0.16 2.62
N TYR A 50 -2.46 0.50 1.92
CA TYR A 50 -1.38 1.28 2.56
C TYR A 50 -1.97 2.36 3.47
N ASN A 51 -2.97 3.10 2.99
CA ASN A 51 -3.57 4.19 3.77
C ASN A 51 -4.30 3.67 5.00
N LYS A 52 -5.01 2.54 4.92
CA LYS A 52 -5.67 1.91 6.08
C LYS A 52 -4.65 1.42 7.10
N LEU A 53 -3.58 0.77 6.67
CA LEU A 53 -2.50 0.30 7.54
C LEU A 53 -1.82 1.47 8.25
N LEU A 54 -1.49 2.53 7.50
CA LEU A 54 -0.86 3.72 8.07
C LEU A 54 -1.80 4.43 9.06
N GLN A 55 -3.10 4.51 8.75
CA GLN A 55 -4.08 5.09 9.66
C GLN A 55 -4.14 4.31 10.98
N GLN A 56 -4.18 2.98 10.91
CA GLN A 56 -4.18 2.13 12.11
C GLN A 56 -2.91 2.33 12.94
N ALA A 57 -1.75 2.39 12.29
CA ALA A 57 -0.49 2.59 13.00
C ALA A 57 -0.42 3.97 13.67
N LYS A 58 -0.89 5.03 12.99
CA LYS A 58 -1.01 6.37 13.58
C LYS A 58 -1.94 6.41 14.79
N GLN A 59 -3.05 5.67 14.75
CA GLN A 59 -3.97 5.55 15.90
C GLN A 59 -3.33 4.84 17.11
N GLN A 60 -2.29 4.05 16.88
CA GLN A 60 -1.49 3.38 17.92
C GLN A 60 -0.33 4.25 18.42
N GLY A 61 -0.17 5.48 17.88
CA GLY A 61 0.93 6.39 18.21
C GLY A 61 2.15 6.27 17.31
N GLU A 62 2.14 5.34 16.36
CA GLU A 62 3.28 5.01 15.50
C GLU A 62 3.27 5.74 14.15
N PHE A 63 4.46 5.96 13.57
CA PHE A 63 4.67 6.50 12.21
C PHE A 63 3.90 7.79 11.86
N ASN A 64 3.66 8.66 12.84
CA ASN A 64 2.92 9.93 12.65
C ASN A 64 3.48 10.82 11.53
N LYS A 65 4.78 10.71 11.25
CA LYS A 65 5.51 11.47 10.21
C LYS A 65 5.32 10.94 8.79
N LEU A 66 4.80 9.72 8.60
CA LEU A 66 4.57 9.18 7.25
C LEU A 66 3.31 9.78 6.64
N ASN A 67 3.32 9.94 5.33
CA ASN A 67 2.20 10.48 4.57
C ASN A 67 1.39 9.37 3.90
N PHE A 68 0.08 9.62 3.78
CA PHE A 68 -0.80 8.84 2.91
C PHE A 68 -0.38 8.99 1.45
N ILE A 69 -0.68 7.97 0.65
CA ILE A 69 -0.54 8.05 -0.80
C ILE A 69 -1.72 8.85 -1.34
N ASN A 70 -1.42 9.87 -2.16
CA ASN A 70 -2.40 10.69 -2.89
C ASN A 70 -2.81 10.05 -4.22
#